data_AF-A0A496T4L5-F1
#
_entry.id   AF-A0A496T4L5-F1
#
_cell.length_a   1.000
_cell.length_b   1.000
_cell.length_c   1.000
_cell.angle_alpha   90.00
_cell.angle_beta   90.00
_cell.angle_gamma   90.00
#
_symmetry.space_group_name_H-M   'P 1'
#
loop_
_entity.id
_entity.type
_entity.pdbx_description
1 polymer ?
#
loop_
_entity_poly.entity_id
_entity_poly.type
_entity_poly.pdbx_seq_one_letter_code
_entity_poly.pdbx_strand_id
1 'polypeptide(L)'
;MLIYHDDGLIRELQFDEKLTKVGSDPQLWQLKPFYDAATLGVEFIWPYPNWCTQSSPKGFQVEWFDDFYMISFPSHISVKENYNLYIMPHHSSYVGTKWNVNRPVAVPQIIEADWWPGELKIVFVRNDGEFVRGEPFAQAMAIPRKDCELKTMPAGEQQRREAARAFLRENADQFITRQHQGRDNLYETLSHLKKSDELPEEIQLKKHPKPRLFWQ
;
A
#
# COMPACT_ATOMS: atom_id res chain seq x y z
N MET A 1 11.85 -15.45 -9.06
CA MET A 1 12.08 -14.08 -9.56
C MET A 1 13.57 -13.88 -9.57
N LEU A 2 14.13 -13.48 -10.71
CA LEU A 2 15.54 -13.17 -10.85
C LEU A 2 15.65 -11.68 -11.17
N ILE A 3 16.37 -10.95 -10.33
CA ILE A 3 16.70 -9.54 -10.56
C ILE A 3 18.21 -9.48 -10.74
N TYR A 4 18.67 -8.89 -11.83
CA TYR A 4 20.07 -8.56 -12.04
C TYR A 4 20.19 -7.04 -12.04
N HIS A 5 21.05 -6.53 -11.16
CA HIS A 5 21.42 -5.12 -11.11
C HIS A 5 22.91 -5.03 -11.42
N ASP A 6 23.33 -4.04 -12.21
CA ASP A 6 24.68 -3.93 -12.76
C ASP A 6 25.78 -3.71 -11.70
N ASP A 7 25.42 -3.44 -10.45
CA ASP A 7 26.33 -3.23 -9.31
C ASP A 7 26.20 -4.28 -8.16
N GLY A 8 25.40 -5.33 -8.35
CA GLY A 8 25.59 -6.62 -7.67
C GLY A 8 25.25 -6.75 -6.17
N LEU A 9 24.34 -5.96 -5.59
CA LEU A 9 23.93 -6.15 -4.19
C LEU A 9 22.47 -6.59 -4.04
N ILE A 10 22.28 -7.90 -3.87
CA ILE A 10 21.03 -8.51 -3.38
C ILE A 10 21.36 -9.13 -2.02
N ARG A 11 20.61 -8.77 -0.97
CA ARG A 11 20.76 -9.35 0.35
C ARG A 11 19.53 -10.17 0.73
N GLU A 12 19.79 -11.36 1.23
CA GLU A 12 18.83 -12.16 1.99
C GLU A 12 18.89 -11.67 3.44
N LEU A 13 17.74 -11.32 4.03
CA LEU A 13 17.68 -10.82 5.41
C LEU A 13 17.83 -11.96 6.42
N GLN A 14 18.72 -11.77 7.41
CA GLN A 14 18.82 -12.63 8.58
C GLN A 14 18.20 -11.94 9.80
N PHE A 15 17.39 -12.66 10.56
CA PHE A 15 16.73 -12.15 11.76
C PHE A 15 17.64 -12.25 12.99
N ASP A 16 17.65 -11.21 13.81
CA ASP A 16 18.24 -11.24 15.16
C ASP A 16 17.11 -11.15 16.20
N GLU A 17 16.90 -12.25 16.93
CA GLU A 17 15.81 -12.46 17.90
C GLU A 17 15.82 -11.52 19.12
N LYS A 18 16.86 -10.69 19.29
CA LYS A 18 17.13 -10.02 20.58
C LYS A 18 16.48 -8.65 20.83
N LEU A 19 15.53 -8.20 20.01
CA LEU A 19 14.93 -6.86 20.15
C LEU A 19 13.50 -6.87 20.71
N THR A 20 13.34 -7.24 21.98
CA THR A 20 12.17 -6.85 22.78
C THR A 20 12.61 -6.39 24.17
N LYS A 21 12.74 -5.07 24.36
CA LYS A 21 12.79 -4.47 25.69
C LYS A 21 11.37 -4.37 26.25
N VAL A 22 11.21 -4.80 27.50
CA VAL A 22 9.98 -4.80 28.29
C VAL A 22 9.44 -3.37 28.48
N GLY A 23 8.16 -3.13 28.15
CA GLY A 23 7.40 -1.99 28.68
C GLY A 23 6.62 -1.11 27.68
N SER A 24 6.70 -1.33 26.37
CA SER A 24 5.81 -0.68 25.39
C SER A 24 4.92 -1.73 24.73
N ASP A 25 3.62 -1.46 24.57
CA ASP A 25 2.75 -2.30 23.76
C ASP A 25 3.42 -2.61 22.42
N PRO A 26 3.44 -3.88 21.99
CA PRO A 26 4.11 -4.25 20.77
C PRO A 26 3.47 -3.49 19.61
N GLN A 27 4.25 -2.64 18.98
CA GLN A 27 3.83 -1.96 17.77
C GLN A 27 3.60 -3.02 16.68
N LEU A 28 2.67 -2.79 15.75
CA LEU A 28 2.28 -3.81 14.75
C LEU A 28 3.48 -4.38 13.97
N TRP A 29 4.52 -3.58 13.77
CA TRP A 29 5.76 -3.99 13.10
C TRP A 29 6.72 -4.85 13.92
N GLN A 30 6.47 -4.99 15.22
CA GLN A 30 7.20 -5.90 16.11
C GLN A 30 6.55 -7.29 16.15
N LEU A 31 5.39 -7.46 15.51
CA LEU A 31 4.71 -8.75 15.43
C LEU A 31 5.35 -9.61 14.33
N LYS A 32 5.62 -10.88 14.65
CA LYS A 32 6.20 -11.85 13.71
C LYS A 32 5.46 -11.89 12.36
N PRO A 33 4.11 -11.89 12.27
CA PRO A 33 3.43 -11.87 10.98
C PRO A 33 3.72 -10.63 10.13
N PHE A 34 3.90 -9.46 10.75
CA PHE A 34 4.29 -8.26 10.03
C PHE A 34 5.73 -8.38 9.54
N TYR A 35 6.65 -8.87 10.36
CA TYR A 35 8.04 -9.09 9.96
C TYR A 35 8.17 -10.14 8.84
N ASP A 36 7.49 -11.28 8.99
CA ASP A 36 7.43 -12.32 7.96
C ASP A 36 6.89 -11.74 6.66
N ALA A 37 5.80 -10.95 6.72
CA ALA A 37 5.24 -10.30 5.53
C ALA A 37 6.14 -9.20 4.95
N ALA A 38 6.80 -8.42 5.81
CA ALA A 38 7.75 -7.39 5.43
C ALA A 38 9.01 -7.96 4.78
N THR A 39 9.32 -9.23 5.03
CA THR A 39 10.41 -9.97 4.37
C THR A 39 9.93 -10.81 3.18
N LEU A 40 8.63 -10.81 2.85
CA LEU A 40 8.12 -11.48 1.66
C LEU A 40 8.52 -10.72 0.39
N GLY A 41 9.37 -11.32 -0.43
CA GLY A 41 9.75 -10.79 -1.74
C GLY A 41 11.20 -10.36 -1.79
N VAL A 42 11.48 -9.33 -2.59
CA VAL A 42 12.82 -8.76 -2.77
C VAL A 42 12.80 -7.28 -2.46
N GLU A 43 13.90 -6.80 -1.91
CA GLU A 43 14.08 -5.39 -1.59
C GLU A 43 14.91 -4.70 -2.67
N PHE A 44 14.49 -3.49 -3.04
CA PHE A 44 15.32 -2.60 -3.83
C PHE A 44 16.18 -1.77 -2.88
N ILE A 45 17.49 -1.98 -2.95
CA ILE A 45 18.49 -1.30 -2.13
C ILE A 45 18.98 -0.06 -2.88
N TRP A 46 19.05 1.08 -2.20
CA TRP A 46 19.51 2.33 -2.81
C TRP A 46 21.03 2.28 -3.06
N PRO A 47 21.50 2.26 -4.33
CA PRO A 47 22.92 2.04 -4.62
C PRO A 47 23.73 3.36 -4.62
N TYR A 48 23.05 4.49 -4.80
CA TYR A 48 23.65 5.81 -4.95
C TYR A 48 24.01 6.43 -3.59
N PRO A 49 24.84 7.49 -3.56
CA PRO A 49 25.02 8.30 -2.36
C PRO A 49 23.69 8.78 -1.78
N ASN A 50 23.69 9.13 -0.49
CA ASN A 50 22.53 9.70 0.16
C ASN A 50 21.98 10.87 -0.65
N TRP A 51 20.65 10.89 -0.82
CA TRP A 51 19.97 11.88 -1.61
C TRP A 51 18.70 12.36 -0.91
N CYS A 52 18.64 13.65 -0.62
CA CYS A 52 17.41 14.30 -0.21
C CYS A 52 16.63 14.73 -1.46
N THR A 53 15.33 14.47 -1.49
CA THR A 53 14.44 14.80 -2.61
C THR A 53 14.43 16.29 -2.97
N GLN A 54 14.81 17.18 -2.04
CA GLN A 54 14.95 18.62 -2.28
C GLN A 54 16.26 19.00 -3.02
N SER A 55 17.20 18.08 -3.15
CA SER A 55 18.51 18.30 -3.76
C SER A 55 18.59 17.72 -5.18
N SER A 56 19.53 18.20 -5.98
CA SER A 56 19.73 17.68 -7.34
C SER A 56 20.19 16.21 -7.31
N PRO A 57 19.56 15.33 -8.12
CA PRO A 57 19.96 13.92 -8.21
C PRO A 57 21.37 13.79 -8.81
N LYS A 58 22.11 12.77 -8.38
CA LYS A 58 23.48 12.50 -8.85
C LYS A 58 23.63 11.03 -9.21
N GLY A 59 23.83 10.74 -10.49
CA GLY A 59 24.08 9.38 -10.98
C GLY A 59 22.84 8.57 -11.33
N PHE A 60 21.65 9.18 -11.28
CA PHE A 60 20.37 8.58 -11.67
C PHE A 60 19.44 9.63 -12.27
N GLN A 61 18.41 9.19 -12.99
CA GLN A 61 17.43 10.07 -13.62
C GLN A 61 16.16 10.19 -12.77
N VAL A 62 15.65 11.42 -12.66
CA VAL A 62 14.39 11.73 -11.96
C VAL A 62 13.47 12.53 -12.88
N GLU A 63 12.25 12.03 -13.07
CA GLU A 63 11.14 12.76 -13.68
C GLU A 63 10.24 13.33 -12.57
N TRP A 64 10.01 14.64 -12.59
CA TRP A 64 9.24 15.35 -11.57
C TRP A 64 7.82 15.64 -12.04
N PHE A 65 6.86 15.41 -11.15
CA PHE A 65 5.45 15.77 -11.31
C PHE A 65 4.99 16.55 -10.07
N ASP A 66 3.74 17.04 -10.08
CA ASP A 66 3.23 17.88 -8.99
C ASP A 66 3.22 17.12 -7.66
N ASP A 67 2.55 15.96 -7.62
CA ASP A 67 2.35 15.17 -6.40
C ASP A 67 3.28 13.94 -6.28
N PHE A 68 4.05 13.65 -7.32
CA PHE A 68 4.90 12.45 -7.40
C PHE A 68 6.18 12.72 -8.18
N TYR A 69 7.11 11.78 -8.10
CA TYR A 69 8.31 11.75 -8.92
C TYR A 69 8.66 10.31 -9.28
N MET A 70 9.40 10.12 -10.36
CA MET A 70 9.80 8.82 -10.86
C MET A 70 11.31 8.74 -10.91
N ILE A 71 11.88 7.65 -10.38
CA ILE A 71 13.30 7.34 -10.50
C ILE A 71 13.46 6.18 -11.47
N SER A 72 14.37 6.33 -12.43
CA SER A 72 14.72 5.28 -13.40
C SER A 72 16.00 4.56 -12.96
N PHE A 73 15.94 3.23 -12.93
CA PHE A 73 17.04 2.34 -12.55
C PHE A 73 17.39 1.42 -13.71
N PRO A 74 18.68 1.26 -14.06
CA PRO A 74 19.09 0.19 -14.96
C PRO A 74 18.89 -1.14 -14.23
N SER A 75 17.93 -1.96 -14.69
CA SER A 75 17.59 -3.20 -14.00
C SER A 75 17.09 -4.23 -15.01
N HIS A 76 17.51 -5.47 -14.84
CA HIS A 76 16.99 -6.59 -15.61
C HIS A 76 16.13 -7.45 -14.70
N ILE A 77 14.82 -7.48 -14.97
CA ILE A 77 13.86 -8.20 -14.13
C ILE A 77 13.18 -9.28 -14.97
N SER A 78 13.18 -10.50 -14.43
CA SER A 78 12.41 -11.61 -14.97
C SER A 78 11.59 -12.26 -13.86
N VAL A 79 10.27 -12.31 -14.09
CA VAL A 79 9.36 -13.16 -13.34
C VAL A 79 8.93 -14.35 -14.21
N LYS A 80 8.35 -15.37 -13.56
CA LYS A 80 7.83 -16.53 -14.28
C LYS A 80 6.67 -16.09 -15.18
N GLU A 81 6.48 -16.76 -16.32
CA GLU A 81 5.31 -16.57 -17.17
C GLU A 81 4.00 -16.61 -16.36
N ASN A 82 3.05 -15.73 -16.71
CA ASN A 82 1.79 -15.52 -16.00
C ASN A 82 1.95 -14.95 -14.58
N TYR A 83 3.06 -14.25 -14.31
CA TYR A 83 3.23 -13.45 -13.11
C TYR A 83 3.54 -12.00 -13.48
N ASN A 84 3.11 -11.09 -12.63
CA ASN A 84 3.51 -9.69 -12.67
C ASN A 84 4.45 -9.39 -11.51
N LEU A 85 5.27 -8.35 -11.65
CA LEU A 85 6.02 -7.78 -10.57
C LEU A 85 5.16 -6.72 -9.87
N TYR A 86 4.85 -6.92 -8.60
CA TYR A 86 4.15 -5.95 -7.78
C TYR A 86 5.15 -5.23 -6.88
N ILE A 87 5.35 -3.93 -7.13
CA ILE A 87 6.19 -3.04 -6.35
C ILE A 87 5.33 -2.36 -5.31
N MET A 88 5.84 -2.27 -4.08
CA MET A 88 5.17 -1.66 -2.95
C MET A 88 6.15 -0.82 -2.11
N PRO A 89 5.65 0.14 -1.32
CA PRO A 89 6.47 0.86 -0.37
C PRO A 89 7.09 -0.10 0.64
N HIS A 90 8.37 0.11 0.93
CA HIS A 90 9.07 -0.66 1.94
C HIS A 90 8.50 -0.36 3.33
N HIS A 91 8.41 -1.36 4.19
CA HIS A 91 7.80 -1.20 5.52
C HIS A 91 8.46 -0.07 6.33
N SER A 92 9.78 0.13 6.19
CA SER A 92 10.52 1.21 6.87
C SER A 92 9.94 2.61 6.60
N SER A 93 9.25 2.79 5.47
CA SER A 93 8.62 4.07 5.14
C SER A 93 7.45 4.41 6.07
N TYR A 94 6.89 3.42 6.77
CA TYR A 94 5.79 3.60 7.74
C TYR A 94 6.25 3.53 9.19
N VAL A 95 7.44 2.98 9.46
CA VAL A 95 7.92 2.73 10.83
C VAL A 95 8.85 3.82 11.36
N GLY A 96 8.64 5.06 10.94
CA GLY A 96 9.52 6.19 11.24
C GLY A 96 9.87 6.29 12.72
N THR A 97 11.13 6.05 13.08
CA THR A 97 11.69 6.53 14.36
C THR A 97 12.00 8.02 14.23
N LYS A 98 12.35 8.71 15.32
CA LYS A 98 12.81 10.11 15.31
C LYS A 98 13.94 10.39 14.29
N TRP A 99 14.62 9.34 13.82
CA TRP A 99 15.71 9.38 12.84
C TRP A 99 15.30 9.05 11.40
N ASN A 100 14.03 8.66 11.15
CA ASN A 100 13.52 8.17 9.86
C ASN A 100 12.16 8.80 9.49
N VAL A 101 11.85 10.00 9.99
CA VAL A 101 10.49 10.59 9.89
C VAL A 101 10.07 10.92 8.45
N ASN A 102 11.01 11.02 7.50
CA ASN A 102 10.72 11.30 6.10
C ASN A 102 11.48 10.31 5.22
N ARG A 103 10.99 9.06 5.08
CA ARG A 103 11.48 8.16 4.04
C ARG A 103 10.65 8.32 2.77
N PRO A 104 11.25 8.20 1.58
CA PRO A 104 10.52 8.07 0.33
C PRO A 104 9.46 6.97 0.41
N VAL A 105 8.28 7.23 -0.14
CA VAL A 105 7.17 6.27 -0.15
C VAL A 105 6.91 5.89 -1.60
N ALA A 106 7.29 4.66 -1.97
CA ALA A 106 6.98 4.14 -3.30
C ALA A 106 5.46 3.98 -3.46
N VAL A 107 4.94 4.36 -4.63
CA VAL A 107 3.54 4.13 -4.98
C VAL A 107 3.40 2.67 -5.43
N PRO A 108 2.37 1.94 -4.98
CA PRO A 108 2.13 0.59 -5.46
C PRO A 108 2.00 0.52 -6.99
N GLN A 109 2.75 -0.37 -7.63
CA GLN A 109 2.83 -0.48 -9.08
C GLN A 109 2.85 -1.96 -9.49
N ILE A 110 2.20 -2.29 -10.61
CA ILE A 110 2.24 -3.62 -11.22
C ILE A 110 2.97 -3.47 -12.57
N ILE A 111 4.02 -4.27 -12.77
CA ILE A 111 4.77 -4.34 -14.02
C ILE A 111 4.54 -5.71 -14.63
N GLU A 112 4.06 -5.73 -15.86
CA GLU A 112 4.01 -6.95 -16.68
C GLU A 112 5.44 -7.31 -17.08
N ALA A 113 6.03 -8.27 -16.35
CA ALA A 113 7.46 -8.54 -16.38
C ALA A 113 7.79 -10.00 -16.77
N ASP A 114 6.95 -10.62 -17.63
CA ASP A 114 7.26 -11.92 -18.24
C ASP A 114 8.71 -11.90 -18.79
N TRP A 115 9.12 -10.77 -19.37
CA TRP A 115 10.51 -10.33 -19.52
C TRP A 115 10.58 -8.81 -19.70
N TRP A 116 11.20 -8.06 -18.78
CA TRP A 116 11.38 -6.60 -18.88
C TRP A 116 12.86 -6.23 -19.12
N PRO A 117 13.24 -5.86 -20.35
CA PRO A 117 14.62 -5.49 -20.69
C PRO A 117 14.92 -3.99 -20.50
N GLY A 118 13.92 -3.18 -20.13
CA GLY A 118 14.05 -1.73 -20.03
C GLY A 118 14.47 -1.23 -18.65
N GLU A 119 14.65 0.08 -18.53
CA GLU A 119 14.82 0.72 -17.23
C GLU A 119 13.60 0.46 -16.34
N LEU A 120 13.86 0.11 -15.09
CA LEU A 120 12.84 0.04 -14.06
C LEU A 120 12.53 1.45 -13.59
N LYS A 121 11.30 1.92 -13.82
CA LYS A 121 10.84 3.19 -13.27
C LYS A 121 9.98 2.94 -12.03
N ILE A 122 10.35 3.56 -10.91
CA ILE A 122 9.57 3.49 -9.66
C ILE A 122 9.04 4.88 -9.34
N VAL A 123 7.71 4.99 -9.25
CA VAL A 123 6.99 6.19 -8.77
C VAL A 123 7.04 6.29 -7.24
N PHE A 124 7.25 7.51 -6.74
CA PHE A 124 7.22 7.87 -5.33
C PHE A 124 6.28 9.05 -5.08
N VAL A 125 5.62 9.06 -3.93
CA VAL A 125 4.88 10.23 -3.45
C VAL A 125 5.86 11.34 -3.12
N ARG A 126 5.53 12.57 -3.51
CA ARG A 126 6.35 13.75 -3.20
C ARG A 126 6.40 13.99 -1.69
N ASN A 127 7.61 14.03 -1.16
CA ASN A 127 7.88 14.35 0.24
C ASN A 127 9.30 14.92 0.38
N ASP A 128 9.63 15.39 1.59
CA ASP A 128 10.98 15.86 1.94
C ASP A 128 11.86 14.69 2.41
N GLY A 129 11.77 13.56 1.70
CA GLY A 129 12.41 12.32 2.07
C GLY A 129 13.90 12.25 1.76
N GLU A 130 14.61 11.35 2.45
CA GLU A 130 16.00 11.01 2.14
C GLU A 130 16.13 9.54 1.75
N PHE A 131 16.75 9.29 0.61
CA PHE A 131 17.29 8.00 0.24
C PHE A 131 18.68 7.83 0.85
N VAL A 132 18.90 6.73 1.56
CA VAL A 132 20.18 6.46 2.24
C VAL A 132 20.88 5.29 1.57
N ARG A 133 22.18 5.44 1.28
CA ARG A 133 22.94 4.41 0.59
C ARG A 133 22.91 3.08 1.36
N GLY A 134 22.60 2.00 0.65
CA GLY A 134 22.56 0.66 1.21
C GLY A 134 21.28 0.35 1.99
N GLU A 135 20.36 1.29 2.10
CA GLU A 135 19.05 1.07 2.73
C GLU A 135 18.00 0.66 1.70
N PRO A 136 17.04 -0.19 2.08
CA PRO A 136 15.91 -0.52 1.23
C PRO A 136 14.97 0.68 1.08
N PHE A 137 14.55 0.95 -0.16
CA PHE A 137 13.63 2.06 -0.48
C PHE A 137 12.29 1.61 -1.08
N ALA A 138 12.23 0.38 -1.60
CA ALA A 138 11.01 -0.24 -2.11
C ALA A 138 11.10 -1.76 -1.98
N GLN A 139 9.96 -2.42 -2.08
CA GLN A 139 9.84 -3.87 -2.04
C GLN A 139 9.09 -4.37 -3.27
N ALA A 140 9.43 -5.55 -3.75
CA ALA A 140 8.80 -6.19 -4.90
C ALA A 140 8.41 -7.64 -4.58
N MET A 141 7.30 -8.09 -5.16
CA MET A 141 6.89 -9.48 -5.12
C MET A 141 6.34 -9.93 -6.47
N ALA A 142 6.57 -11.20 -6.83
CA ALA A 142 5.92 -11.79 -7.98
C ALA A 142 4.48 -12.20 -7.58
N ILE A 143 3.49 -11.67 -8.28
CA ILE A 143 2.08 -12.02 -8.09
C ILE A 143 1.52 -12.73 -9.32
N PRO A 144 0.59 -13.69 -9.20
CA PRO A 144 -0.07 -14.26 -10.36
C PRO A 144 -0.75 -13.18 -11.20
N ARG A 145 -0.52 -13.19 -12.50
CA ARG A 145 -1.24 -12.36 -13.46
C ARG A 145 -2.69 -12.82 -13.46
N LYS A 146 -3.61 -11.86 -13.40
CA LYS A 146 -5.04 -12.12 -13.56
C LYS A 146 -5.55 -11.29 -14.72
N ASP A 147 -5.89 -11.97 -15.80
CA ASP A 147 -6.53 -11.32 -16.92
C ASP A 147 -7.97 -10.96 -16.53
N CYS A 148 -8.27 -9.67 -16.62
CA CYS A 148 -9.58 -9.14 -16.30
C CYS A 148 -10.37 -8.94 -17.60
N GLU A 149 -11.45 -9.69 -17.76
CA GLU A 149 -12.42 -9.44 -18.83
C GLU A 149 -13.34 -8.28 -18.42
N LEU A 150 -13.33 -7.20 -19.19
CA LEU A 150 -14.27 -6.11 -19.01
C LEU A 150 -15.66 -6.54 -19.51
N LYS A 151 -16.58 -6.77 -18.59
CA LYS A 151 -17.97 -7.08 -18.90
C LYS A 151 -18.83 -5.83 -18.79
N THR A 152 -19.75 -5.67 -19.74
CA THR A 152 -20.78 -4.63 -19.65
C THR A 152 -21.61 -4.84 -18.40
N MET A 153 -21.82 -3.77 -17.63
CA MET A 153 -22.64 -3.81 -16.43
C MET A 153 -24.10 -4.08 -16.81
N PRO A 154 -24.76 -5.08 -16.22
CA PRO A 154 -26.20 -5.29 -16.44
C PRO A 154 -27.02 -4.08 -15.96
N ALA A 155 -28.10 -3.75 -16.67
CA ALA A 155 -28.92 -2.57 -16.37
C ALA A 155 -29.46 -2.57 -14.92
N GLY A 156 -29.86 -3.73 -14.39
CA GLY A 156 -30.31 -3.86 -13.00
C GLY A 156 -29.20 -3.57 -11.97
N GLU A 157 -27.96 -3.97 -12.26
CA GLU A 157 -26.81 -3.68 -11.38
C GLU A 157 -26.43 -2.20 -11.42
N GLN A 158 -26.56 -1.56 -12.59
CA GLN A 158 -26.36 -0.12 -12.71
C GLN A 158 -27.35 0.65 -11.83
N GLN A 159 -28.65 0.33 -11.91
CA GLN A 159 -29.67 0.94 -11.07
C GLN A 159 -29.40 0.72 -9.57
N ARG A 160 -29.00 -0.49 -9.18
CA ARG A 160 -28.62 -0.81 -7.79
C ARG A 160 -27.45 0.03 -7.30
N ARG A 161 -26.42 0.21 -8.12
CA ARG A 161 -25.23 1.03 -7.78
C ARG A 161 -25.56 2.51 -7.71
N GLU A 162 -26.43 3.01 -8.59
CA GLU A 162 -26.89 4.41 -8.56
C GLU A 162 -27.71 4.68 -7.30
N ALA A 163 -28.65 3.79 -6.95
CA ALA A 163 -29.42 3.87 -5.71
C ALA A 163 -28.52 3.81 -4.46
N ALA A 164 -27.55 2.89 -4.42
CA ALA A 164 -26.59 2.79 -3.33
C ALA A 164 -25.70 4.06 -3.22
N ARG A 165 -25.28 4.63 -4.34
CA ARG A 165 -24.51 5.90 -4.37
C ARG A 165 -25.34 7.08 -3.88
N ALA A 166 -26.60 7.19 -4.33
CA ALA A 166 -27.52 8.24 -3.88
C ALA A 166 -27.73 8.14 -2.36
N PHE A 167 -28.03 6.94 -1.86
CA PHE A 167 -28.18 6.67 -0.44
C PHE A 167 -26.92 7.06 0.37
N LEU A 168 -25.72 6.64 -0.07
CA LEU A 168 -24.47 6.99 0.61
C LEU A 168 -24.20 8.49 0.60
N ARG A 169 -24.56 9.19 -0.48
CA ARG A 169 -24.40 10.65 -0.57
C ARG A 169 -25.37 11.39 0.36
N GLU A 170 -26.62 10.95 0.42
CA GLU A 170 -27.68 11.54 1.24
C GLU A 170 -27.47 11.30 2.74
N ASN A 171 -26.77 10.24 3.11
CA ASN A 171 -26.54 9.85 4.49
C ASN A 171 -25.04 9.88 4.87
N ALA A 172 -24.21 10.57 4.09
CA ALA A 172 -22.76 10.63 4.29
C ALA A 172 -22.38 11.14 5.68
N ASP A 173 -23.16 12.07 6.23
CA ASP A 173 -23.03 12.63 7.57
C ASP A 173 -23.31 11.61 8.69
N GLN A 174 -24.12 10.58 8.41
CA GLN A 174 -24.46 9.51 9.36
C GLN A 174 -23.43 8.37 9.34
N PHE A 175 -22.77 8.13 8.20
CA PHE A 175 -21.86 6.98 7.99
C PHE A 175 -20.38 7.36 7.91
N ILE A 176 -20.04 8.64 7.69
CA ILE A 176 -18.66 9.15 7.73
C ILE A 176 -18.47 9.89 9.05
N THR A 177 -18.53 9.15 10.17
CA THR A 177 -18.14 9.72 11.46
C THR A 177 -16.65 9.53 11.64
N ARG A 178 -15.86 10.59 11.42
CA ARG A 178 -14.55 10.71 12.06
C ARG A 178 -14.76 10.96 13.55
N GLN A 179 -15.29 9.97 14.28
CA GLN A 179 -15.22 9.96 15.74
C GLN A 179 -14.44 8.75 16.21
N HIS A 180 -13.19 9.07 16.54
CA HIS A 180 -12.21 8.25 17.22
C HIS A 180 -12.73 7.86 18.62
N GLN A 181 -13.40 6.71 18.74
CA GLN A 181 -13.57 5.91 19.96
C GLN A 181 -14.25 4.54 19.69
N GLY A 182 -13.78 3.84 18.66
CA GLY A 182 -13.67 2.38 18.77
C GLY A 182 -14.66 1.47 18.04
N ARG A 183 -15.21 1.85 16.87
CA ARG A 183 -15.50 0.93 15.76
C ARG A 183 -15.98 1.68 14.51
N ASP A 184 -15.39 1.33 13.38
CA ASP A 184 -15.74 1.84 12.06
C ASP A 184 -16.99 1.09 11.56
N ASN A 185 -18.15 1.75 11.56
CA ASN A 185 -19.44 1.14 11.21
C ASN A 185 -19.62 0.94 9.70
N LEU A 186 -18.77 1.56 8.87
CA LEU A 186 -18.85 1.50 7.41
C LEU A 186 -18.78 0.07 6.88
N TYR A 187 -17.86 -0.75 7.39
CA TYR A 187 -17.71 -2.14 6.94
C TYR A 187 -18.89 -3.02 7.35
N GLU A 188 -19.48 -2.78 8.52
CA GLU A 188 -20.66 -3.49 8.99
C GLU A 188 -21.85 -3.16 8.07
N THR A 189 -22.13 -1.87 7.84
CA THR A 189 -23.19 -1.42 6.92
C THR A 189 -23.02 -1.94 5.48
N LEU A 190 -21.81 -1.88 4.93
CA LEU A 190 -21.51 -2.41 3.59
C LEU A 190 -21.64 -3.94 3.52
N SER A 191 -21.40 -4.67 4.61
CA SER A 191 -21.57 -6.13 4.66
C SER A 191 -23.04 -6.56 4.66
N HIS A 192 -23.93 -5.76 5.26
CA HIS A 192 -25.36 -6.01 5.26
C HIS A 192 -26.01 -5.69 3.90
N LEU A 193 -25.51 -4.69 3.17
CA LEU A 193 -25.90 -4.40 1.78
C LEU A 193 -25.56 -5.52 0.78
N LYS A 194 -24.60 -6.41 1.10
CA LYS A 194 -24.24 -7.54 0.22
C LYS A 194 -25.21 -8.72 0.30
N LYS A 195 -26.07 -8.81 1.32
CA LYS A 195 -26.91 -9.98 1.59
C LYS A 195 -28.37 -9.82 1.19
N SER A 196 -28.75 -8.67 0.65
CA SER A 196 -30.14 -8.32 0.39
C SER A 196 -30.22 -7.52 -0.91
N ASP A 197 -31.14 -7.89 -1.80
CA ASP A 197 -31.53 -7.08 -2.96
C ASP A 197 -32.27 -5.79 -2.54
N GLU A 198 -32.51 -5.61 -1.24
CA GLU A 198 -33.16 -4.46 -0.62
C GLU A 198 -32.31 -3.89 0.54
N LEU A 199 -32.55 -2.64 0.94
CA LEU A 199 -31.90 -2.05 2.13
C LEU A 199 -32.39 -2.76 3.41
N PRO A 200 -31.53 -3.15 4.36
CA PRO A 200 -31.94 -3.73 5.64
C PRO A 200 -33.03 -2.88 6.35
N GLU A 201 -34.05 -3.51 6.94
CA GLU A 201 -35.17 -2.82 7.60
C GLU A 201 -34.73 -1.80 8.67
N GLU A 202 -33.61 -2.05 9.34
CA GLU A 202 -33.02 -1.15 10.34
C GLU A 202 -32.59 0.21 9.75
N ILE A 203 -32.32 0.24 8.45
CA ILE A 203 -31.98 1.45 7.68
C ILE A 203 -33.26 2.10 7.11
N GLN A 204 -34.27 1.30 6.77
CA GLN A 204 -35.55 1.80 6.26
C GLN A 204 -36.36 2.54 7.34
N LEU A 205 -36.25 2.11 8.59
CA LEU A 205 -36.87 2.77 9.72
C LEU A 205 -35.96 3.91 10.19
N LYS A 206 -36.36 5.17 9.92
CA LYS A 206 -35.79 6.40 10.52
C LYS A 206 -35.94 6.43 12.06
N LYS A 207 -35.37 5.48 12.78
CA LYS A 207 -35.22 5.50 14.23
C LYS A 207 -33.74 5.40 14.53
N HIS A 208 -33.13 6.57 14.70
CA HIS A 208 -31.81 6.73 15.29
C HIS A 208 -31.54 5.64 16.34
N PRO A 209 -30.53 4.77 16.16
CA PRO A 209 -30.06 3.97 17.28
C PRO A 209 -29.56 4.94 18.33
N LYS A 210 -30.28 5.04 19.46
CA LYS A 210 -29.80 5.80 20.62
C LYS A 210 -28.46 5.21 21.04
N PRO A 211 -27.40 6.02 21.22
CA PRO A 211 -26.14 5.51 21.71
C PRO A 211 -26.38 4.90 23.10
N ARG A 212 -26.23 3.57 23.20
CA ARG A 212 -26.11 2.90 24.49
C ARG A 212 -24.68 3.16 24.98
N LEU A 213 -24.54 4.15 25.85
CA LEU A 213 -23.37 4.28 26.71
C LEU A 213 -23.28 3.04 27.58
N PHE A 214 -22.35 2.13 27.26
CA PHE A 214 -21.94 1.08 28.18
C PHE A 214 -20.81 1.63 29.05
N TRP A 215 -21.16 2.01 30.27
CA TRP A 215 -20.23 2.04 31.40
C TRP A 215 -20.78 1.09 32.46
N GLN A 216 -20.13 -0.06 32.64
CA GLN A 216 -19.96 -0.78 33.91
C GLN A 216 -18.64 -1.54 33.84
#